data_AF-A0A969JZY2-F1
#
_entry.id   AF-A0A969JZY2-F1
#
_cell.length_a   1.000
_cell.length_b   1.000
_cell.length_c   1.000
_cell.angle_alpha   90.00
_cell.angle_beta   90.00
_cell.angle_gamma   90.00
#
_symmetry.space_group_name_H-M   'P 1'
#
loop_
_entity.id
_entity.type
_entity.pdbx_description
1 polymer ?
#
loop_
_entity_poly.entity_id
_entity_poly.type
_entity_poly.pdbx_seq_one_letter_code
_entity_poly.pdbx_strand_id
1 'polypeptide(L)'
;MAGLAADNLAWYGFIPIISEETPAAEAVTRLEYYHDNFKDSYDWLISWIVGRRRSHIEQVNNASYAYDYRVILGQDYNPCLNQLLQPQEFLDN
;
A
#
# COMPACT_ATOMS: atom_id res chain seq x y z
N MET A 1 6.10 -2.73 13.02
CA MET A 1 5.17 -2.04 12.11
C MET A 1 4.89 -2.86 10.86
N ALA A 2 5.91 -3.39 10.17
CA ALA A 2 5.72 -4.25 8.99
C ALA A 2 4.78 -5.44 9.21
N GLY A 3 4.88 -6.15 10.35
CA GLY A 3 3.96 -7.25 10.68
C GLY A 3 2.49 -6.84 10.75
N LEU A 4 2.17 -5.73 11.43
CA LEU A 4 0.78 -5.24 11.53
C LEU A 4 0.23 -4.79 10.16
N ALA A 5 1.07 -4.20 9.32
CA ALA A 5 0.69 -3.84 7.95
C ALA A 5 0.41 -5.10 7.11
N ALA A 6 1.25 -6.13 7.26
CA ALA A 6 1.05 -7.42 6.60
C ALA A 6 -0.25 -8.10 7.08
N ASP A 7 -0.52 -8.10 8.39
CA ASP A 7 -1.75 -8.68 8.94
C ASP A 7 -3.01 -7.96 8.40
N ASN A 8 -2.97 -6.62 8.36
CA ASN A 8 -4.04 -5.81 7.77
C ASN A 8 -4.25 -6.16 6.28
N LEU A 9 -3.19 -6.26 5.49
CA LEU A 9 -3.28 -6.66 4.07
C LEU A 9 -3.84 -8.08 3.90
N ALA A 10 -3.38 -9.03 4.73
CA ALA A 10 -3.84 -10.41 4.69
C ALA A 10 -5.34 -10.55 5.00
N TRP A 11 -5.88 -9.73 5.90
CA TRP A 11 -7.32 -9.70 6.20
C TRP A 11 -8.18 -9.36 4.99
N TYR A 12 -7.65 -8.61 4.02
CA TYR A 12 -8.35 -8.26 2.78
C TYR A 12 -7.96 -9.13 1.58
N GLY A 13 -7.25 -10.24 1.81
CA GLY A 13 -6.95 -11.24 0.78
C GLY A 13 -5.64 -11.03 0.01
N PHE A 14 -4.81 -10.06 0.40
CA PHE A 14 -3.46 -9.93 -0.15
C PHE A 14 -2.51 -10.97 0.46
N ILE A 15 -1.43 -11.29 -0.24
CA ILE A 15 -0.37 -12.20 0.23
C ILE A 15 0.91 -11.38 0.43
N PRO A 16 1.09 -10.72 1.59
CA PRO A 16 2.22 -9.83 1.82
C PRO A 16 3.53 -10.61 1.98
N ILE A 17 4.62 -10.05 1.43
CA ILE A 17 5.98 -10.52 1.64
C ILE A 17 6.73 -9.39 2.34
N ILE A 18 7.23 -9.66 3.55
CA ILE A 18 8.04 -8.69 4.30
C ILE A 18 9.48 -8.80 3.81
N SER A 19 10.02 -7.72 3.27
CA SER A 19 11.44 -7.65 2.90
C SER A 19 12.33 -7.77 4.15
N GLU A 20 13.42 -8.52 4.04
CA GLU A 20 14.48 -8.56 5.05
C GLU A 20 15.35 -7.28 5.02
N GLU A 21 15.31 -6.55 3.91
CA GLU A 21 15.97 -5.27 3.76
C GLU A 21 15.28 -4.24 4.64
N THR A 22 16.03 -3.60 5.54
CA THR A 22 15.54 -2.46 6.31
C THR A 22 15.92 -1.19 5.56
N PRO A 23 15.02 -0.60 4.75
CA PRO A 23 15.30 0.65 4.07
C PRO A 23 15.56 1.77 5.09
N ALA A 24 16.19 2.86 4.62
CA ALA A 24 16.31 4.07 5.43
C ALA A 24 14.92 4.50 5.92
N ALA A 25 14.86 5.04 7.14
CA ALA A 25 13.60 5.49 7.71
C ALA A 25 12.97 6.57 6.81
N GLU A 26 11.83 6.25 6.19
CA GLU A 26 11.08 7.21 5.38
C GLU A 26 10.13 8.02 6.27
N ALA A 27 9.99 9.32 6.00
CA ALA A 27 9.03 10.15 6.71
C ALA A 27 7.58 9.81 6.32
N VAL A 28 7.39 9.38 5.08
CA VAL A 28 6.08 9.23 4.43
C VAL A 28 5.98 7.81 3.88
N THR A 29 4.93 7.09 4.26
CA THR A 29 4.53 5.82 3.65
C THR A 29 4.28 5.98 2.15
N ARG A 30 4.91 5.14 1.33
CA ARG A 30 4.77 5.13 -0.13
C ARG A 30 4.15 3.83 -0.61
N LEU A 31 3.43 3.92 -1.72
CA LEU A 31 2.80 2.79 -2.39
C LEU A 31 3.17 2.83 -3.86
N GLU A 32 3.91 1.82 -4.30
CA GLU A 32 4.35 1.65 -5.69
C GLU A 32 3.56 0.50 -6.33
N TYR A 33 3.18 0.66 -7.60
CA TYR A 33 2.46 -0.34 -8.38
C TYR A 33 3.23 -0.69 -9.66
N TYR A 34 3.48 -1.98 -9.88
CA TYR A 34 4.33 -2.49 -10.96
C TYR A 34 3.51 -3.11 -12.07
N HIS A 35 2.75 -2.27 -12.78
CA HIS A 35 2.04 -2.65 -13.99
C HIS A 35 1.89 -1.45 -14.92
N ASP A 36 1.66 -1.71 -16.21
CA ASP A 36 1.54 -0.69 -17.25
C ASP A 36 0.33 0.24 -17.10
N ASN A 37 -0.67 -0.16 -16.30
CA ASN A 37 -1.86 0.64 -16.01
C ASN A 37 -2.64 0.00 -14.85
N PHE A 38 -3.58 0.74 -14.26
CA PHE A 38 -4.41 0.33 -13.14
C PHE A 38 -5.59 -0.59 -13.50
N LYS A 39 -5.63 -1.17 -14.71
CA LYS A 39 -6.68 -2.12 -15.06
C LYS A 39 -6.51 -3.39 -14.22
N ASP A 40 -7.62 -3.87 -13.66
CA ASP A 40 -7.66 -5.04 -12.77
C ASP A 40 -6.82 -4.86 -11.48
N SER A 41 -6.42 -3.62 -11.18
CA SER A 41 -5.73 -3.28 -9.94
C SER A 41 -6.72 -3.19 -8.76
N TYR A 42 -6.22 -3.44 -7.57
CA TYR A 42 -6.90 -3.22 -6.29
C TYR A 42 -6.46 -1.90 -5.66
N ASP A 43 -6.04 -0.94 -6.49
CA ASP A 43 -5.40 0.33 -6.12
C ASP A 43 -6.18 1.10 -5.04
N TRP A 44 -7.50 1.17 -5.18
CA TRP A 44 -8.40 1.76 -4.19
C TRP A 44 -8.40 1.03 -2.84
N LEU A 45 -8.44 -0.31 -2.87
CA LEU A 45 -8.51 -1.12 -1.65
C LEU A 45 -7.20 -1.03 -0.89
N ILE A 46 -6.08 -1.22 -1.59
CA ILE A 46 -4.76 -1.17 -0.98
C ILE A 46 -4.46 0.25 -0.48
N SER A 47 -4.85 1.31 -1.20
CA SER A 47 -4.64 2.69 -0.76
C SER A 47 -5.37 2.96 0.56
N TRP A 48 -6.61 2.47 0.70
CA TRP A 48 -7.35 2.56 1.95
C TRP A 48 -6.67 1.80 3.09
N ILE A 49 -6.23 0.55 2.86
CA ILE A 49 -5.56 -0.27 3.89
C ILE A 49 -4.26 0.39 4.39
N VAL A 50 -3.51 1.07 3.50
CA VAL A 50 -2.26 1.73 3.87
C VAL A 50 -2.45 3.19 4.31
N GLY A 51 -3.69 3.70 4.32
CA GLY A 51 -4.00 5.08 4.70
C GLY A 51 -3.46 6.13 3.72
N ARG A 52 -3.45 5.82 2.42
CA ARG A 52 -3.00 6.70 1.34
C ARG A 52 -4.08 6.99 0.31
N ARG A 53 -3.96 8.16 -0.31
CA ARG A 53 -4.78 8.52 -1.48
C ARG A 53 -4.35 7.69 -2.67
N ARG A 54 -5.32 7.24 -3.45
CA ARG A 54 -5.08 6.53 -4.72
C ARG A 54 -4.20 7.34 -5.67
N SER A 55 -4.37 8.67 -5.69
CA SER A 55 -3.54 9.58 -6.48
C SER A 55 -2.07 9.65 -6.08
N HIS A 56 -1.70 9.10 -4.91
CA HIS A 56 -0.31 9.00 -4.45
C HIS A 56 0.33 7.64 -4.79
N ILE A 57 -0.36 6.77 -5.53
CA ILE A 57 0.22 5.52 -5.99
C ILE A 57 1.16 5.82 -7.14
N GLU A 58 2.43 5.47 -6.96
CA GLU A 58 3.46 5.64 -7.96
C GLU A 58 3.47 4.44 -8.91
N GLN A 59 3.11 4.66 -10.17
CA GLN A 59 3.18 3.63 -11.20
C GLN A 59 4.61 3.51 -11.71
N VAL A 60 5.21 2.32 -11.54
CA VAL A 60 6.61 2.07 -11.91
C VAL A 60 6.65 1.19 -13.17
N ASN A 61 6.79 1.85 -14.32
CA ASN A 61 6.82 1.22 -15.64
C ASN A 61 8.22 0.71 -16.02
N ASN A 62 8.87 -0.13 -15.22
CA ASN A 62 10.13 -0.73 -15.67
C ASN A 62 10.67 -1.93 -14.88
N ALA A 63 9.82 -2.83 -14.39
CA ALA A 63 10.38 -3.93 -13.65
C ALA A 63 9.55 -5.20 -13.65
N SER A 64 10.22 -6.29 -14.04
CA SER A 64 9.85 -7.64 -13.66
C SER A 64 10.08 -7.81 -12.15
N TYR A 65 9.24 -7.21 -11.33
CA TYR A 65 9.17 -7.56 -9.92
C TYR A 65 8.24 -8.76 -9.73
N ALA A 66 8.52 -9.58 -8.72
CA ALA A 66 7.73 -10.77 -8.39
C ALA A 66 6.42 -10.43 -7.64
N TYR A 67 6.02 -9.17 -7.60
CA TYR A 67 4.89 -8.64 -6.84
C TYR A 67 4.26 -7.44 -7.56
N ASP A 68 2.95 -7.29 -7.40
CA ASP A 68 2.19 -6.22 -8.04
C ASP A 68 2.35 -4.87 -7.32
N TYR A 69 2.43 -4.90 -5.99
CA TYR A 69 2.53 -3.71 -5.14
C TYR A 69 3.75 -3.78 -4.23
N ARG A 70 4.32 -2.62 -3.95
CA ARG A 70 5.28 -2.43 -2.86
C ARG A 70 4.79 -1.33 -1.93
N VAL A 71 4.74 -1.66 -0.64
CA VAL A 71 4.43 -0.72 0.43
C VAL A 71 5.73 -0.43 1.16
N ILE A 72 6.14 0.83 1.19
CA ILE A 72 7.26 1.31 2.00
C ILE A 72 6.67 2.08 3.16
N LEU A 73 6.85 1.57 4.39
CA LEU A 73 6.25 2.17 5.58
C LEU A 73 7.08 3.34 6.07
N GLY A 74 6.46 4.52 6.11
CA GLY A 74 7.04 5.71 6.71
C GLY A 74 6.64 5.86 8.17
N GLN A 75 7.21 6.87 8.83
CA GLN A 75 6.89 7.19 10.23
C GLN A 75 5.44 7.62 10.45
N ASP A 76 4.75 8.05 9.40
CA ASP A 76 3.34 8.44 9.45
C ASP A 76 2.35 7.28 9.26
N TYR A 77 2.84 6.04 9.11
CA TYR A 77 1.98 4.87 9.05
C TYR A 77 1.29 4.62 10.39
N ASN A 78 -0.05 4.54 10.37
CA ASN A 78 -0.84 4.17 11.54
C ASN A 78 -1.51 2.79 11.32
N PRO A 79 -1.07 1.72 12.01
CA PRO A 79 -1.67 0.40 11.89
C PRO A 79 -3.08 0.30 12.51
N CYS A 80 -3.46 1.25 13.37
CA CYS A 80 -4.74 1.28 14.08
C CYS A 80 -5.85 1.98 13.27
N LEU A 81 -6.01 1.60 12.00
CA LEU A 81 -7.08 2.11 11.15
C LEU A 81 -8.45 1.67 11.68
N ASN A 82 -9.41 2.61 11.75
CA ASN A 82 -10.77 2.34 12.20
C ASN A 82 -11.53 1.62 11.08
N GLN A 83 -11.58 0.29 11.12
CA GLN A 83 -12.05 -0.61 10.05
C GLN A 83 -13.54 -0.45 9.65
N LEU A 84 -14.31 0.34 10.42
CA LEU A 84 -15.77 0.47 10.24
C LEU A 84 -16.17 1.57 9.26
N LEU A 85 -15.27 2.49 8.90
CA LEU A 85 -15.56 3.58 7.97
C LEU A 85 -14.48 3.61 6.90
N GLN A 86 -14.84 3.22 5.69
CA GLN A 86 -14.07 3.61 4.53
C GLN A 86 -14.16 5.13 4.38
N PRO A 87 -13.06 5.90 4.49
CA PRO A 87 -13.17 7.34 4.46
C PRO A 87 -13.46 7.78 3.02
N GLN A 88 -14.57 8.51 2.84
CA GLN A 88 -14.98 9.03 1.52
C GLN A 88 -13.89 9.89 0.87
N GLU A 89 -12.99 10.47 1.66
CA GLU A 89 -11.83 11.25 1.20
C GLU A 89 -10.84 10.46 0.33
N PHE A 90 -10.95 9.13 0.27
CA PHE A 90 -10.13 8.28 -0.61
C PHE A 90 -10.84 7.90 -1.93
N LEU A 91 -12.06 8.40 -2.15
CA LEU A 91 -12.86 8.17 -3.36
C LEU A 91 -12.87 9.35 -4.33
N ASP A 92 -12.52 10.56 -3.87
CA ASP A 92 -12.57 11.76 -4.70
C ASP A 92 -11.32 11.87 -5.59
N ASN A 93 -11.58 12.02 -6.90
CA ASN A 93 -10.62 12.09 -8.00
C ASN A 93 -9.71 13.33 -7.95
#